data_AF-A0A817TH05-F1
#
_entry.id   AF-A0A817TH05-F1
#
_cell.length_a   1.000
_cell.length_b   1.000
_cell.length_c   1.000
_cell.angle_alpha   90.00
_cell.angle_beta   90.00
_cell.angle_gamma   90.00
#
_symmetry.space_group_name_H-M   'P 1'
#
loop_
_entity.id
_entity.type
_entity.pdbx_description
1 polymer ?
#
loop_
_entity_poly.entity_id
_entity_poly.type
_entity_poly.pdbx_seq_one_letter_code
_entity_poly.pdbx_strand_id
1 'polypeptide(L)'
;MPNSTQAVYPYTSRRCQFIQQDTNNVFNQASVREVQFDVNELPDMSSGSGGVSSPASRVISKAALIALITIVSVAAIAAVAIPLLIAFLKSEITTTTTTTTSTTATTTTTTTTSTTTSTTSTTTTTTTTSTTTTTTTATTTTTTTSNAIVYSQSFSSGTTPSSQCTAWTTFRALLVGTSYTSLTISGSNDPTGITLTNAVYVNAIAQALRTYSTYGPVSSNSYSWQVGGCGSGPELTATGCICCCNTGYTVRPCIGNSNWGGVNSNACSAGSQTLTVTIM
;
A
#
# COMPACT_ATOMS: atom_id res chain seq x y z
N MET A 1 41.71 39.20 -20.64
CA MET A 1 41.69 38.50 -19.34
C MET A 1 40.48 39.00 -18.56
N PRO A 2 39.71 38.17 -17.83
CA PRO A 2 39.80 36.72 -17.68
C PRO A 2 38.70 35.95 -18.44
N ASN A 3 39.03 34.68 -18.65
CA ASN A 3 38.34 33.64 -19.40
C ASN A 3 37.46 32.83 -18.42
N SER A 4 36.14 32.75 -18.64
CA SER A 4 35.23 31.98 -17.79
C SER A 4 35.16 30.53 -18.29
N THR A 5 36.00 29.68 -17.73
CA THR A 5 35.92 28.22 -17.89
C THR A 5 34.65 27.70 -17.22
N GLN A 6 33.71 27.20 -18.03
CA GLN A 6 32.58 26.39 -17.57
C GLN A 6 33.09 25.07 -17.01
N ALA A 7 32.73 24.77 -15.76
CA ALA A 7 32.90 23.46 -15.16
C ALA A 7 31.81 22.52 -15.70
N VAL A 8 32.22 21.58 -16.56
CA VAL A 8 31.42 20.44 -16.98
C VAL A 8 31.47 19.40 -15.87
N TYR A 9 30.38 19.26 -15.12
CA TYR A 9 30.20 18.13 -14.20
C TYR A 9 29.64 16.94 -14.99
N PRO A 10 30.32 15.77 -15.02
CA PRO A 10 29.74 14.58 -15.61
C PRO A 10 28.64 14.03 -14.68
N TYR A 11 27.38 14.13 -15.12
CA TYR A 11 26.29 13.33 -14.58
C TYR A 11 26.58 11.85 -14.88
N THR A 12 27.04 11.11 -13.87
CA THR A 12 27.08 9.66 -13.92
C THR A 12 25.64 9.14 -13.93
N SER A 13 25.17 8.74 -15.11
CA SER A 13 23.96 7.94 -15.31
C SER A 13 24.08 6.66 -14.48
N ARG A 14 23.39 6.60 -13.33
CA ARG A 14 23.15 5.33 -12.65
C ARG A 14 22.13 4.55 -13.48
N ARG A 15 22.63 3.71 -14.37
CA ARG A 15 21.86 2.59 -14.93
C ARG A 15 21.35 1.76 -13.75
N CYS A 16 20.04 1.73 -13.55
CA CYS A 16 19.40 0.66 -12.81
C CYS A 16 19.71 -0.64 -13.57
N GLN A 17 20.65 -1.43 -13.06
CA GLN A 17 20.89 -2.78 -13.57
C GLN A 17 19.64 -3.60 -13.27
N PHE A 18 18.96 -3.99 -14.34
CA PHE A 18 17.93 -5.01 -14.33
C PHE A 18 18.57 -6.32 -13.87
N ILE A 19 18.21 -6.80 -12.68
CA ILE A 19 18.30 -8.21 -12.38
C ILE A 19 16.95 -8.79 -12.82
N GLN A 20 16.91 -9.33 -14.05
CA GLN A 20 15.85 -10.27 -14.40
C GLN A 20 16.14 -11.56 -13.61
N GLN A 21 15.35 -11.83 -12.58
CA GLN A 21 15.24 -13.19 -12.06
C GLN A 21 14.20 -13.91 -12.92
N ASP A 22 14.70 -14.75 -13.82
CA ASP A 22 13.89 -15.76 -14.49
C ASP A 22 13.39 -16.76 -13.45
N THR A 23 12.17 -16.58 -12.95
CA THR A 23 11.48 -17.61 -12.19
C THR A 23 10.68 -18.49 -13.14
N ASN A 24 11.40 -19.40 -13.81
CA ASN A 24 10.84 -20.61 -14.38
C ASN A 24 11.66 -21.80 -13.89
N ASN A 25 11.38 -22.33 -12.70
CA ASN A 25 11.33 -23.79 -12.56
C ASN A 25 10.62 -24.29 -11.29
N VAL A 26 9.93 -25.39 -11.53
CA VAL A 26 9.02 -26.16 -10.69
C VAL A 26 9.81 -27.05 -9.70
N PHE A 27 9.21 -27.31 -8.54
CA PHE A 27 9.45 -28.41 -7.58
C PHE A 27 10.67 -29.32 -7.82
N ASN A 28 11.59 -29.44 -6.86
CA ASN A 28 11.62 -30.50 -5.84
C ASN A 28 13.00 -30.62 -5.15
N GLN A 29 12.96 -31.00 -3.86
CA GLN A 29 14.03 -31.48 -2.99
C GLN A 29 15.04 -30.46 -2.41
N ALA A 30 14.92 -30.33 -1.08
CA ALA A 30 15.92 -29.76 -0.19
C ALA A 30 17.23 -30.55 -0.27
N SER A 31 18.30 -29.86 -0.66
CA SER A 31 19.68 -30.25 -0.34
C SER A 31 20.29 -29.08 0.42
N VAL A 32 20.40 -29.25 1.74
CA VAL A 32 21.19 -28.36 2.58
C VAL A 32 22.64 -28.59 2.19
N ARG A 33 23.18 -27.73 1.30
CA ARG A 33 24.62 -27.62 1.13
C ARG A 33 25.16 -26.79 2.29
N GLU A 34 25.90 -27.43 3.18
CA GLU A 34 26.78 -26.76 4.12
C GLU A 34 27.67 -25.77 3.36
N VAL A 35 27.56 -24.49 3.73
CA VAL A 35 28.55 -23.48 3.37
C VAL A 35 29.72 -23.68 4.33
N GLN A 36 30.72 -24.46 3.91
CA GLN A 36 32.03 -24.44 4.57
C GLN A 36 32.65 -23.06 4.32
N PHE A 37 32.76 -22.26 5.39
CA PHE A 37 33.63 -21.09 5.39
C PHE A 37 35.07 -21.59 5.59
N ASP A 38 35.84 -21.59 4.51
CA ASP A 38 37.29 -21.79 4.54
C ASP A 38 37.92 -20.54 5.18
N VAL A 39 38.26 -20.64 6.46
CA VAL A 39 39.07 -19.65 7.20
C VAL A 39 40.51 -20.14 7.19
N ASN A 40 41.20 -19.93 6.07
CA ASN A 40 42.64 -20.07 5.99
C ASN A 40 43.22 -18.86 5.23
N GLU A 41 44.40 -18.45 5.68
CA GLU A 41 45.24 -17.33 5.22
C GLU A 41 44.95 -15.94 5.81
N LEU A 42 45.34 -15.77 7.07
CA LEU A 42 45.93 -14.52 7.54
C LEU A 42 47.47 -14.68 7.53
N PRO A 43 48.24 -13.73 6.98
CA PRO A 43 49.69 -13.78 7.04
C PRO A 43 50.22 -13.50 8.45
N ASP A 44 51.21 -14.31 8.80
CA ASP A 44 52.01 -14.34 10.02
C ASP A 44 52.73 -13.01 10.29
N MET A 45 52.49 -12.43 11.47
CA MET A 45 53.35 -11.39 12.05
C MET A 45 54.06 -11.95 13.28
N SER A 46 55.20 -12.57 13.00
CA SER A 46 56.25 -12.92 13.97
C SER A 46 56.85 -11.65 14.61
N SER A 47 56.79 -11.53 15.93
CA SER A 47 57.95 -11.29 16.82
C SER A 47 57.51 -10.92 18.25
N GLY A 48 58.21 -11.47 19.27
CA GLY A 48 58.28 -10.82 20.59
C GLY A 48 58.04 -11.71 21.80
N SER A 49 59.11 -12.31 22.30
CA SER A 49 59.24 -13.08 23.54
C SER A 49 58.92 -12.30 24.82
N GLY A 50 58.29 -12.97 25.81
CA GLY A 50 58.26 -12.52 27.20
C GLY A 50 57.41 -13.45 28.08
N GLY A 51 58.06 -14.39 28.77
CA GLY A 51 57.39 -15.36 29.64
C GLY A 51 56.96 -14.78 30.98
N VAL A 52 55.76 -15.17 31.43
CA VAL A 52 55.37 -15.22 32.84
C VAL A 52 54.46 -16.44 33.02
N SER A 53 54.92 -17.40 33.81
CA SER A 53 54.17 -18.58 34.24
C SER A 53 53.07 -18.18 35.23
N SER A 54 51.80 -18.49 34.91
CA SER A 54 50.62 -18.33 35.78
C SER A 54 49.49 -19.27 35.33
N PRO A 55 48.51 -19.56 36.20
CA PRO A 55 48.06 -20.91 36.53
C PRO A 55 47.16 -21.55 35.46
N ALA A 56 47.13 -22.89 35.49
CA ALA A 56 46.39 -23.78 34.60
C ALA A 56 44.98 -23.26 34.26
N SER A 57 44.88 -22.58 33.12
CA SER A 57 43.62 -22.23 32.49
C SER A 57 43.01 -23.52 31.95
N ARG A 58 41.94 -24.00 32.60
CA ARG A 58 41.12 -25.09 32.06
C ARG A 58 40.57 -24.64 30.72
N VAL A 59 41.20 -25.12 29.65
CA VAL A 59 40.76 -24.87 28.27
C VAL A 59 39.44 -25.60 28.09
N ILE A 60 38.32 -24.89 28.33
CA ILE A 60 36.99 -25.38 27.97
C ILE A 60 37.01 -25.48 26.45
N SER A 61 36.90 -26.70 25.91
CA SER A 61 36.93 -26.93 24.48
C SER A 61 35.86 -26.08 23.79
N LYS A 62 36.16 -25.56 22.60
CA LYS A 62 35.20 -24.74 21.82
C LYS A 62 33.83 -25.42 21.67
N ALA A 63 33.80 -26.75 21.64
CA ALA A 63 32.58 -27.56 21.63
C ALA A 63 31.73 -27.41 22.91
N ALA A 64 32.36 -27.35 24.09
CA ALA A 64 31.65 -27.18 25.36
C ALA A 64 31.09 -25.75 25.53
N LEU A 65 31.75 -24.74 24.96
CA LEU A 65 31.25 -23.37 24.95
C LEU A 65 30.01 -23.22 24.04
N ILE A 66 30.03 -23.84 22.85
CA ILE A 66 28.88 -23.83 21.91
C ILE A 66 27.68 -24.55 22.54
N ALA A 67 27.89 -25.70 23.18
CA ALA A 67 26.82 -26.42 23.86
C ALA A 67 26.13 -25.58 24.95
N LEU A 68 26.91 -24.87 25.77
CA LEU A 68 26.37 -23.98 26.80
C LEU A 68 25.56 -22.81 26.21
N ILE A 69 26.03 -22.19 25.13
CA ILE A 69 25.32 -21.10 24.46
C ILE A 69 23.99 -21.58 23.86
N THR A 70 23.97 -22.76 23.22
CA THR A 70 22.74 -23.32 22.65
C THR A 70 21.69 -23.63 23.71
N ILE A 71 22.08 -24.22 24.85
CA ILE A 71 21.15 -24.56 25.94
C ILE A 71 20.52 -23.31 26.56
N VAL A 72 21.31 -22.24 26.77
CA VAL A 72 20.81 -20.98 27.32
C VAL A 72 19.86 -20.28 26.34
N SER A 73 20.14 -20.32 25.04
CA SER A 73 19.28 -19.69 24.02
C SER A 73 17.91 -20.35 23.88
N VAL A 74 17.84 -21.70 23.91
CA VAL A 74 16.56 -22.43 23.80
C VAL A 74 15.70 -22.23 25.05
N ALA A 75 16.32 -22.20 26.25
CA ALA A 75 15.60 -21.93 27.50
C ALA A 75 15.01 -20.52 27.55
N ALA A 76 15.74 -19.51 27.05
CA ALA A 76 15.25 -18.13 27.00
C ALA A 76 14.07 -17.95 26.03
N ILE A 77 14.11 -18.61 24.86
CA ILE A 77 13.01 -18.55 23.89
C ILE A 77 11.74 -19.22 24.45
N ALA A 78 11.88 -20.37 25.11
CA ALA A 78 10.74 -21.05 25.73
C ALA A 78 10.10 -20.22 26.86
N ALA A 79 10.91 -19.53 27.68
CA ALA A 79 10.41 -18.69 28.77
C ALA A 79 9.61 -17.47 28.30
N VAL A 80 9.84 -16.98 27.08
CA VAL A 80 9.11 -15.82 26.50
C VAL A 80 7.94 -16.25 25.62
N ALA A 81 8.11 -17.30 24.81
CA ALA A 81 7.08 -17.73 23.85
C ALA A 81 5.88 -18.41 24.53
N ILE A 82 6.10 -19.18 25.59
CA ILE A 82 5.03 -19.91 26.30
C ILE A 82 4.02 -18.95 26.97
N PRO A 83 4.43 -17.92 27.74
CA PRO A 83 3.46 -16.98 28.32
C PRO A 83 2.73 -16.13 27.27
N LEU A 84 3.37 -15.81 26.13
CA LEU A 84 2.73 -15.10 25.02
C LEU A 84 1.65 -15.93 24.32
N LEU A 85 1.89 -17.24 24.14
CA LEU A 85 0.91 -18.17 23.59
C LEU A 85 -0.28 -18.38 24.54
N ILE A 86 -0.04 -18.44 25.85
CA ILE A 86 -1.10 -18.53 26.88
C ILE A 86 -1.95 -17.24 26.93
N ALA A 87 -1.35 -16.06 26.74
CA ALA A 87 -2.09 -14.80 26.65
C ALA A 87 -2.96 -14.74 25.38
N PHE A 88 -2.47 -15.27 24.26
CA PHE A 88 -3.21 -15.31 23.00
C PHE A 88 -4.43 -16.23 23.08
N LEU A 89 -4.30 -17.41 23.71
CA LEU A 89 -5.41 -18.35 23.90
C LEU A 89 -6.45 -17.87 24.93
N LYS A 90 -6.12 -16.95 25.82
CA LYS A 90 -7.08 -16.33 26.75
C LYS A 90 -7.91 -15.20 26.13
N SER A 91 -7.59 -14.76 24.91
CA SER A 91 -8.29 -13.64 24.25
C SER A 91 -9.49 -14.08 23.41
N GLU A 92 -9.75 -15.38 23.26
CA GLU A 92 -10.98 -15.93 22.67
C GLU A 92 -11.87 -16.46 23.79
N ILE A 93 -12.78 -15.62 24.26
CA ILE A 93 -14.18 -15.86 24.69
C ILE A 93 -14.60 -14.54 25.35
N THR A 94 -14.81 -13.51 24.53
CA THR A 94 -15.60 -12.34 24.94
C THR A 94 -16.75 -12.25 23.97
N THR A 95 -17.86 -12.88 24.34
CA THR A 95 -19.13 -12.78 23.63
C THR A 95 -19.63 -11.35 23.73
N THR A 96 -19.35 -10.55 22.71
CA THR A 96 -19.91 -9.21 22.55
C THR A 96 -21.37 -9.35 22.12
N THR A 97 -22.28 -9.28 23.08
CA THR A 97 -23.72 -9.10 22.82
C THR A 97 -23.93 -7.77 22.13
N THR A 98 -24.14 -7.79 20.82
CA THR A 98 -24.46 -6.60 20.03
C THR A 98 -25.95 -6.28 20.23
N THR A 99 -26.24 -5.27 21.03
CA THR A 99 -27.60 -4.70 21.17
C THR A 99 -27.91 -3.91 19.90
N THR A 100 -28.77 -4.46 19.04
CA THR A 100 -29.28 -3.78 17.85
C THR A 100 -30.33 -2.74 18.27
N THR A 101 -29.93 -1.49 18.44
CA THR A 101 -30.88 -0.36 18.59
C THR A 101 -31.41 0.01 17.21
N SER A 102 -32.60 -0.48 16.87
CA SER A 102 -33.38 -0.07 15.70
C SER A 102 -33.73 1.42 15.82
N THR A 103 -33.03 2.27 15.07
CA THR A 103 -33.35 3.70 14.94
C THR A 103 -34.40 3.86 13.84
N THR A 104 -35.64 4.11 14.24
CA THR A 104 -36.74 4.46 13.33
C THR A 104 -36.43 5.80 12.67
N ALA A 105 -36.18 5.78 11.36
CA ALA A 105 -36.04 7.00 10.57
C ALA A 105 -37.39 7.73 10.52
N THR A 106 -37.49 8.87 11.21
CA THR A 106 -38.62 9.79 11.11
C THR A 106 -38.55 10.54 9.78
N THR A 107 -39.43 10.19 8.84
CA THR A 107 -39.63 10.90 7.58
C THR A 107 -40.21 12.29 7.87
N THR A 108 -39.38 13.34 7.78
CA THR A 108 -39.85 14.73 7.84
C THR A 108 -40.40 15.13 6.47
N THR A 109 -41.72 15.13 6.33
CA THR A 109 -42.44 15.68 5.18
C THR A 109 -42.40 17.21 5.27
N THR A 110 -41.59 17.86 4.42
CA THR A 110 -41.60 19.33 4.30
C THR A 110 -42.78 19.74 3.43
N THR A 111 -43.84 20.26 4.06
CA THR A 111 -44.99 20.86 3.39
C THR A 111 -44.62 22.27 2.90
N THR A 112 -44.44 22.43 1.59
CA THR A 112 -44.20 23.73 0.97
C THR A 112 -45.53 24.46 0.79
N THR A 113 -45.81 25.43 1.67
CA THR A 113 -46.93 26.37 1.56
C THR A 113 -46.73 27.26 0.34
N SER A 114 -47.59 27.10 -0.67
CA SER A 114 -47.61 27.95 -1.87
C SER A 114 -48.45 29.20 -1.59
N THR A 115 -47.80 30.35 -1.52
CA THR A 115 -48.44 31.67 -1.37
C THR A 115 -49.15 32.04 -2.67
N THR A 116 -50.47 32.15 -2.62
CA THR A 116 -51.32 32.72 -3.66
C THR A 116 -51.12 34.24 -3.71
N THR A 117 -50.63 34.75 -4.85
CA THR A 117 -50.75 36.17 -5.21
C THR A 117 -51.50 36.24 -6.53
N SER A 118 -52.73 36.75 -6.46
CA SER A 118 -53.55 37.12 -7.61
C SER A 118 -52.94 38.30 -8.35
N THR A 119 -52.82 38.22 -9.67
CA THR A 119 -52.90 39.38 -10.57
C THR A 119 -53.22 38.96 -12.00
N THR A 120 -54.44 39.31 -12.41
CA THR A 120 -54.86 39.92 -13.67
C THR A 120 -54.26 39.43 -15.01
N SER A 121 -55.09 38.68 -15.73
CA SER A 121 -55.44 38.73 -17.16
C SER A 121 -54.37 39.06 -18.21
N THR A 122 -54.09 38.11 -19.11
CA THR A 122 -54.10 38.35 -20.57
C THR A 122 -54.33 37.03 -21.32
N THR A 123 -55.36 37.00 -22.16
CA THR A 123 -55.73 35.91 -23.08
C THR A 123 -54.67 35.74 -24.16
N THR A 124 -54.11 34.54 -24.36
CA THR A 124 -53.41 34.19 -25.62
C THR A 124 -53.53 32.69 -25.93
N THR A 125 -53.70 32.47 -27.23
CA THR A 125 -54.19 31.31 -27.97
C THR A 125 -53.33 30.03 -27.91
N THR A 126 -54.05 28.92 -27.88
CA THR A 126 -53.76 27.49 -28.12
C THR A 126 -52.56 27.12 -29.01
N THR A 127 -51.77 26.13 -28.60
CA THR A 127 -51.15 25.12 -29.48
C THR A 127 -50.94 23.82 -28.70
N THR A 128 -51.73 22.80 -29.01
CA THR A 128 -51.68 21.46 -28.40
C THR A 128 -50.60 20.64 -29.11
N THR A 129 -49.49 20.34 -28.42
CA THR A 129 -48.46 19.39 -28.90
C THR A 129 -48.57 18.11 -28.08
N SER A 130 -49.04 17.03 -28.70
CA SER A 130 -49.10 15.70 -28.10
C SER A 130 -47.69 15.15 -27.94
N THR A 131 -47.23 15.05 -26.68
CA THR A 131 -45.92 14.47 -26.34
C THR A 131 -46.12 13.00 -25.97
N THR A 132 -45.60 12.10 -26.81
CA THR A 132 -45.58 10.65 -26.56
C THR A 132 -44.48 10.31 -25.56
N THR A 133 -44.85 10.01 -24.32
CA THR A 133 -43.92 9.53 -23.29
C THR A 133 -43.60 8.05 -23.50
N THR A 134 -42.40 7.76 -23.99
CA THR A 134 -41.88 6.39 -24.10
C THR A 134 -41.41 5.91 -22.73
N THR A 135 -42.24 5.10 -22.05
CA THR A 135 -41.86 4.42 -20.81
C THR A 135 -40.78 3.36 -21.11
N THR A 136 -39.54 3.68 -20.79
CA THR A 136 -38.42 2.74 -20.88
C THR A 136 -38.37 1.93 -19.59
N THR A 137 -38.75 0.65 -19.68
CA THR A 137 -38.63 -0.31 -18.58
C THR A 137 -37.15 -0.60 -18.35
N ALA A 138 -36.59 -0.05 -17.27
CA ALA A 138 -35.24 -0.36 -16.83
C ALA A 138 -35.20 -1.83 -16.35
N THR A 139 -34.51 -2.67 -17.10
CA THR A 139 -34.15 -4.03 -16.68
C THR A 139 -33.09 -3.92 -15.60
N THR A 140 -33.48 -4.14 -14.34
CA THR A 140 -32.55 -4.27 -13.22
C THR A 140 -31.80 -5.59 -13.36
N THR A 141 -30.65 -5.57 -14.01
CA THR A 141 -29.68 -6.66 -13.97
C THR A 141 -29.08 -6.71 -12.58
N THR A 142 -29.51 -7.69 -11.78
CA THR A 142 -28.91 -8.01 -10.48
C THR A 142 -27.50 -8.56 -10.73
N THR A 143 -26.56 -7.65 -10.91
CA THR A 143 -25.13 -7.95 -10.96
C THR A 143 -24.75 -8.41 -9.56
N THR A 144 -24.22 -9.61 -9.41
CA THR A 144 -23.62 -10.07 -8.15
C THR A 144 -22.48 -9.12 -7.82
N THR A 145 -22.75 -8.14 -6.98
CA THR A 145 -21.82 -7.10 -6.56
C THR A 145 -20.62 -7.77 -5.92
N SER A 146 -19.52 -7.90 -6.66
CA SER A 146 -18.20 -8.06 -6.03
C SER A 146 -18.07 -6.89 -5.06
N ASN A 147 -17.80 -7.17 -3.79
CA ASN A 147 -17.83 -6.19 -2.73
C ASN A 147 -16.60 -5.28 -2.89
N ALA A 148 -16.75 -4.24 -3.72
CA ALA A 148 -15.67 -3.32 -4.05
C ALA A 148 -15.21 -2.56 -2.80
N ILE A 149 -13.91 -2.63 -2.50
CA ILE A 149 -13.29 -1.83 -1.45
C ILE A 149 -12.76 -0.56 -2.11
N VAL A 150 -13.28 0.59 -1.70
CA VAL A 150 -13.00 1.88 -2.35
C VAL A 150 -12.37 2.86 -1.37
N TYR A 151 -11.27 3.47 -1.79
CA TYR A 151 -10.73 4.70 -1.23
C TYR A 151 -10.99 5.83 -2.20
N SER A 152 -11.63 6.92 -1.75
CA SER A 152 -11.77 8.14 -2.57
C SER A 152 -11.69 9.35 -1.66
N GLN A 153 -10.74 10.24 -1.92
CA GLN A 153 -10.51 11.42 -1.09
C GLN A 153 -10.10 12.62 -1.94
N SER A 154 -10.55 13.81 -1.54
CA SER A 154 -10.15 15.07 -2.14
C SER A 154 -8.87 15.59 -1.52
N PHE A 155 -7.94 16.02 -2.37
CA PHE A 155 -6.66 16.60 -1.98
C PHE A 155 -6.57 18.03 -2.49
N SER A 156 -6.02 18.91 -1.64
CA SER A 156 -5.80 20.31 -1.98
C SER A 156 -4.32 20.55 -2.25
N SER A 157 -4.03 21.31 -3.32
CA SER A 157 -2.66 21.71 -3.64
C SER A 157 -2.02 22.48 -2.49
N GLY A 158 -0.74 22.20 -2.23
CA GLY A 158 0.04 22.85 -1.17
C GLY A 158 -0.26 22.36 0.26
N THR A 159 -1.18 21.41 0.45
CA THR A 159 -1.60 20.95 1.78
C THR A 159 -1.07 19.54 2.10
N THR A 160 -0.60 19.34 3.34
CA THR A 160 -0.29 18.00 3.88
C THR A 160 -1.59 17.26 4.24
N PRO A 161 -1.85 16.07 3.67
CA PRO A 161 -3.17 15.45 3.77
C PRO A 161 -3.32 14.50 4.98
N SER A 162 -3.57 15.08 6.15
CA SER A 162 -3.70 14.32 7.41
C SER A 162 -4.94 13.43 7.48
N SER A 163 -6.13 13.97 7.15
CA SER A 163 -7.38 13.20 7.19
C SER A 163 -7.41 12.11 6.11
N GLN A 164 -6.86 12.41 4.93
CA GLN A 164 -6.77 11.45 3.83
C GLN A 164 -5.81 10.31 4.15
N CYS A 165 -4.75 10.56 4.94
CA CYS A 165 -3.88 9.50 5.47
C CYS A 165 -4.61 8.57 6.46
N THR A 166 -5.44 9.13 7.36
CA THR A 166 -6.28 8.30 8.24
C THR A 166 -7.23 7.43 7.43
N ALA A 167 -7.92 8.02 6.44
CA ALA A 167 -8.79 7.27 5.53
C ALA A 167 -8.04 6.19 4.73
N TRP A 168 -6.80 6.47 4.32
CA TRP A 168 -5.94 5.52 3.61
C TRP A 168 -5.60 4.32 4.49
N THR A 169 -5.31 4.56 5.77
CA THR A 169 -5.04 3.51 6.75
C THR A 169 -6.27 2.63 6.98
N THR A 170 -7.45 3.23 7.11
CA THR A 170 -8.72 2.49 7.20
C THR A 170 -8.97 1.64 5.96
N PHE A 171 -8.81 2.20 4.76
CA PHE A 171 -8.96 1.48 3.49
C PHE A 171 -8.04 0.24 3.44
N ARG A 172 -6.75 0.42 3.74
CA ARG A 172 -5.77 -0.68 3.75
C ARG A 172 -6.12 -1.78 4.75
N ALA A 173 -6.70 -1.41 5.90
CA ALA A 173 -7.13 -2.35 6.92
C ALA A 173 -8.33 -3.23 6.48
N LEU A 174 -9.07 -2.83 5.44
CA LEU A 174 -10.16 -3.63 4.85
C LEU A 174 -9.65 -4.70 3.88
N LEU A 175 -8.39 -4.64 3.43
CA LEU A 175 -7.82 -5.54 2.41
C LEU A 175 -7.44 -6.93 2.95
N VAL A 176 -8.34 -7.58 3.70
CA VAL A 176 -8.10 -8.87 4.38
C VAL A 176 -8.14 -10.10 3.46
N GLY A 177 -8.70 -9.97 2.26
CA GLY A 177 -8.91 -11.08 1.34
C GLY A 177 -7.74 -11.34 0.40
N THR A 178 -7.81 -12.45 -0.34
CA THR A 178 -6.84 -12.84 -1.37
C THR A 178 -7.50 -13.22 -2.70
N SER A 179 -8.76 -12.82 -2.89
CA SER A 179 -9.56 -13.13 -4.09
C SER A 179 -9.87 -11.89 -4.92
N TYR A 180 -9.04 -10.85 -4.83
CA TYR A 180 -9.20 -9.65 -5.64
C TYR A 180 -8.84 -9.93 -7.10
N THR A 181 -9.67 -9.45 -8.02
CA THR A 181 -9.56 -9.65 -9.47
C THR A 181 -9.19 -8.38 -10.20
N SER A 182 -9.42 -7.21 -9.59
CA SER A 182 -9.05 -5.93 -10.21
C SER A 182 -8.61 -4.88 -9.20
N LEU A 183 -7.74 -3.99 -9.66
CA LEU A 183 -7.35 -2.77 -8.96
C LEU A 183 -7.35 -1.62 -9.96
N THR A 184 -8.05 -0.54 -9.63
CA THR A 184 -8.12 0.67 -10.44
C THR A 184 -7.60 1.87 -9.66
N ILE A 185 -6.77 2.70 -10.31
CA ILE A 185 -6.43 4.05 -9.83
C ILE A 185 -7.10 5.05 -10.78
N SER A 186 -7.96 5.91 -10.25
CA SER A 186 -8.67 6.97 -11.00
C SER A 186 -8.77 8.26 -10.18
N GLY A 187 -9.29 9.33 -10.76
CA GLY A 187 -9.38 10.61 -10.06
C GLY A 187 -10.13 11.67 -10.83
N SER A 188 -10.24 12.88 -10.28
CA SER A 188 -10.96 13.97 -10.96
C SER A 188 -10.30 14.44 -12.26
N ASN A 189 -8.99 14.21 -12.40
CA ASN A 189 -8.21 14.54 -13.62
C ASN A 189 -8.26 13.44 -14.68
N ASP A 190 -8.65 12.22 -14.30
CA ASP A 190 -8.88 11.09 -15.20
C ASP A 190 -9.91 10.15 -14.55
N PRO A 191 -11.20 10.38 -14.83
CA PRO A 191 -12.29 9.60 -14.24
C PRO A 191 -12.31 8.14 -14.70
N THR A 192 -11.74 7.84 -15.87
CA THR A 192 -11.60 6.47 -16.37
C THR A 192 -10.51 5.73 -15.60
N GLY A 193 -9.37 6.40 -15.41
CA GLY A 193 -8.23 5.84 -14.70
C GLY A 193 -7.59 4.66 -15.42
N ILE A 194 -6.83 3.88 -14.66
CA ILE A 194 -6.10 2.72 -15.15
C ILE A 194 -6.42 1.50 -14.29
N THR A 195 -6.52 0.34 -14.93
CA THR A 195 -6.92 -0.90 -14.26
C THR A 195 -5.90 -2.01 -14.48
N LEU A 196 -5.54 -2.64 -13.37
CA LEU A 196 -4.81 -3.90 -13.30
C LEU A 196 -5.82 -5.04 -13.12
N THR A 197 -5.80 -6.03 -14.02
CA THR A 197 -6.73 -7.18 -14.02
C THR A 197 -6.04 -8.53 -13.77
N ASN A 198 -4.72 -8.55 -13.62
CA ASN A 198 -4.00 -9.76 -13.25
C ASN A 198 -4.21 -10.04 -11.76
N ALA A 199 -5.06 -11.03 -11.44
CA ALA A 199 -5.41 -11.37 -10.07
C ALA A 199 -4.20 -11.65 -9.17
N VAL A 200 -3.12 -12.26 -9.69
CA VAL A 200 -1.90 -12.51 -8.90
C VAL A 200 -1.27 -11.19 -8.45
N TYR A 201 -1.14 -10.24 -9.37
CA TYR A 201 -0.57 -8.92 -9.07
C TYR A 201 -1.49 -8.07 -8.19
N VAL A 202 -2.81 -8.11 -8.43
CA VAL A 202 -3.80 -7.39 -7.62
C VAL A 202 -3.73 -7.86 -6.16
N ASN A 203 -3.74 -9.18 -5.92
CA ASN A 203 -3.69 -9.72 -4.56
C ASN A 203 -2.36 -9.43 -3.87
N ALA A 204 -1.24 -9.51 -4.59
CA ALA A 204 0.06 -9.16 -4.04
C ALA A 204 0.16 -7.67 -3.67
N ILE A 205 -0.38 -6.77 -4.51
CA ILE A 205 -0.47 -5.33 -4.20
C ILE A 205 -1.39 -5.08 -3.01
N ALA A 206 -2.56 -5.71 -2.94
CA ALA A 206 -3.48 -5.56 -1.82
C ALA A 206 -2.85 -5.99 -0.50
N GLN A 207 -2.14 -7.12 -0.49
CA GLN A 207 -1.41 -7.61 0.67
C GLN A 207 -0.26 -6.67 1.07
N ALA A 208 0.50 -6.15 0.09
CA ALA A 208 1.59 -5.21 0.32
C ALA A 208 1.07 -3.90 0.94
N LEU A 209 -0.03 -3.38 0.40
CA LEU A 209 -0.74 -2.23 0.95
C LEU A 209 -1.18 -2.51 2.37
N ARG A 210 -1.91 -3.60 2.63
CA ARG A 210 -2.38 -3.96 3.98
C ARG A 210 -1.25 -3.99 5.00
N THR A 211 -0.19 -4.71 4.70
CA THR A 211 0.89 -5.02 5.65
C THR A 211 1.99 -3.97 5.72
N TYR A 212 1.90 -2.92 4.90
CA TYR A 212 2.97 -1.95 4.74
C TYR A 212 4.30 -2.61 4.31
N SER A 213 4.23 -3.54 3.35
CA SER A 213 5.41 -4.17 2.77
C SER A 213 5.64 -3.70 1.32
N THR A 214 6.79 -4.06 0.76
CA THR A 214 7.18 -3.70 -0.61
C THR A 214 6.73 -4.77 -1.60
N TYR A 215 6.27 -4.37 -2.77
CA TYR A 215 5.96 -5.26 -3.88
C TYR A 215 6.19 -4.58 -5.24
N GLY A 216 6.62 -5.35 -6.23
CA GLY A 216 6.91 -4.85 -7.57
C GLY A 216 8.36 -4.36 -7.75
N PRO A 217 8.68 -3.75 -8.90
CA PRO A 217 7.75 -3.40 -10.00
C PRO A 217 7.24 -4.62 -10.77
N VAL A 218 5.95 -4.59 -11.15
CA VAL A 218 5.35 -5.54 -12.10
C VAL A 218 4.71 -4.79 -13.26
N SER A 219 4.95 -5.24 -14.49
CA SER A 219 4.42 -4.60 -15.70
C SER A 219 3.09 -5.22 -16.11
N SER A 220 2.07 -4.37 -16.34
CA SER A 220 0.76 -4.79 -16.85
C SER A 220 0.05 -3.62 -17.52
N ASN A 221 -0.57 -3.87 -18.69
CA ASN A 221 -1.29 -2.86 -19.47
C ASN A 221 -0.46 -1.59 -19.76
N SER A 222 0.83 -1.76 -20.05
CA SER A 222 1.81 -0.67 -20.26
C SER A 222 2.14 0.18 -19.03
N TYR A 223 1.66 -0.21 -17.85
CA TYR A 223 1.97 0.44 -16.57
C TYR A 223 2.90 -0.42 -15.71
N SER A 224 3.65 0.22 -14.83
CA SER A 224 4.59 -0.42 -13.89
C SER A 224 4.07 -0.24 -12.46
N TRP A 225 3.42 -1.28 -11.95
CA TRP A 225 2.75 -1.28 -10.65
C TRP A 225 3.71 -1.68 -9.54
N GLN A 226 3.69 -0.94 -8.45
CA GLN A 226 4.46 -1.25 -7.25
C GLN A 226 3.86 -0.59 -6.01
N VAL A 227 4.22 -1.17 -4.87
CA VAL A 227 3.93 -0.67 -3.53
C VAL A 227 5.25 -0.57 -2.77
N GLY A 228 5.44 0.52 -2.05
CA GLY A 228 6.61 0.71 -1.21
C GLY A 228 6.43 1.84 -0.22
N GLY A 229 7.36 2.00 0.70
CA GLY A 229 7.23 3.03 1.73
C GLY A 229 7.55 4.43 1.26
N CYS A 230 6.68 5.37 1.62
CA CYS A 230 6.93 6.79 1.45
C CYS A 230 6.33 7.62 2.57
N GLY A 231 7.20 8.13 3.46
CA GLY A 231 6.78 8.77 4.70
C GLY A 231 6.30 7.72 5.71
N SER A 232 5.14 7.96 6.34
CA SER A 232 4.60 7.08 7.38
C SER A 232 3.67 5.98 6.86
N GLY A 233 3.43 5.90 5.56
CA GLY A 233 2.61 4.85 4.96
C GLY A 233 3.08 4.42 3.56
N PRO A 234 2.42 3.43 2.96
CA PRO A 234 2.76 2.95 1.64
C PRO A 234 2.25 3.91 0.56
N GLU A 235 3.08 4.03 -0.47
CA GLU A 235 2.76 4.56 -1.77
C GLU A 235 2.28 3.42 -2.68
N LEU A 236 1.19 3.64 -3.39
CA LEU A 236 0.78 2.86 -4.55
C LEU A 236 1.11 3.68 -5.79
N THR A 237 1.89 3.13 -6.72
CA THR A 237 2.14 3.80 -7.99
C THR A 237 2.09 2.82 -9.16
N ALA A 238 1.59 3.28 -10.30
CA ALA A 238 1.58 2.56 -11.56
C ALA A 238 2.50 3.18 -12.62
N THR A 239 3.14 4.31 -12.28
CA THR A 239 4.11 4.99 -13.14
C THR A 239 5.28 5.44 -12.28
N GLY A 240 6.53 5.08 -12.65
CA GLY A 240 7.73 5.62 -11.99
C GLY A 240 8.30 4.76 -10.86
N CYS A 241 8.80 5.41 -9.81
CA CYS A 241 9.49 4.82 -8.65
C CYS A 241 8.87 5.27 -7.33
N ILE A 242 9.05 4.48 -6.28
CA ILE A 242 8.59 4.80 -4.91
C ILE A 242 9.24 6.09 -4.41
N CYS A 243 8.45 6.98 -3.80
CA CYS A 243 8.85 8.31 -3.31
C CYS A 243 9.35 9.29 -4.36
N CYS A 244 9.17 9.01 -5.64
CA CYS A 244 9.66 9.87 -6.69
C CYS A 244 8.65 10.95 -7.08
N CYS A 245 9.15 12.00 -7.73
CA CYS A 245 8.30 12.95 -8.43
C CYS A 245 8.21 12.51 -9.89
N ASN A 246 7.04 12.06 -10.31
CA ASN A 246 6.77 11.63 -11.68
C ASN A 246 5.38 12.10 -12.12
N THR A 247 5.10 12.03 -13.40
CA THR A 247 3.75 12.19 -13.93
C THR A 247 3.10 10.83 -14.09
N GLY A 248 1.81 10.72 -13.76
CA GLY A 248 0.99 9.54 -14.00
C GLY A 248 0.10 9.21 -12.79
N TYR A 249 0.20 7.99 -12.25
CA TYR A 249 -0.77 7.46 -11.29
C TYR A 249 -0.06 7.03 -10.00
N THR A 250 -0.08 7.92 -9.02
CA THR A 250 0.58 7.74 -7.73
C THR A 250 -0.35 8.17 -6.61
N VAL A 251 -0.48 7.36 -5.56
CA VAL A 251 -1.33 7.61 -4.39
C VAL A 251 -0.49 7.38 -3.14
N ARG A 252 -0.17 8.45 -2.41
CA ARG A 252 0.63 8.40 -1.17
C ARG A 252 0.11 9.39 -0.10
N PRO A 253 -1.08 9.13 0.45
CA PRO A 253 -1.74 10.05 1.37
C PRO A 253 -0.96 10.24 2.68
N CYS A 254 -0.10 9.29 3.05
CA CYS A 254 0.68 9.32 4.29
C CYS A 254 2.14 9.79 4.11
N ILE A 255 2.43 10.58 3.07
CA ILE A 255 3.81 11.06 2.80
C ILE A 255 4.31 12.09 3.83
N GLY A 256 3.40 12.78 4.54
CA GLY A 256 3.76 13.79 5.56
C GLY A 256 4.10 15.18 5.01
N ASN A 257 3.89 15.41 3.71
CA ASN A 257 4.04 16.71 3.05
C ASN A 257 2.99 16.85 1.92
N SER A 258 3.08 17.92 1.10
CA SER A 258 2.12 18.23 0.03
C SER A 258 2.31 17.44 -1.27
N ASN A 259 3.29 16.51 -1.34
CA ASN A 259 3.55 15.71 -2.54
C ASN A 259 2.79 14.40 -2.47
N TRP A 260 1.47 14.44 -2.31
CA TRP A 260 0.64 13.27 -1.99
C TRP A 260 0.30 12.35 -3.17
N GLY A 261 0.86 12.64 -4.35
CA GLY A 261 0.60 11.89 -5.58
C GLY A 261 -0.25 12.66 -6.56
N GLY A 262 -0.83 11.96 -7.51
CA GLY A 262 -1.61 12.51 -8.60
C GLY A 262 -2.14 11.40 -9.49
N VAL A 263 -3.27 11.65 -10.14
CA VAL A 263 -3.85 10.80 -11.17
C VAL A 263 -3.75 11.55 -12.50
N ASN A 264 -3.14 10.91 -13.50
CA ASN A 264 -2.80 11.50 -14.79
C ASN A 264 -2.17 12.91 -14.66
N SER A 265 -1.32 13.09 -13.64
CA SER A 265 -0.75 14.40 -13.28
C SER A 265 0.55 14.24 -12.49
N ASN A 266 1.20 15.34 -12.15
CA ASN A 266 2.43 15.32 -11.35
C ASN A 266 2.17 14.82 -9.93
N ALA A 267 3.01 13.90 -9.44
CA ALA A 267 2.94 13.36 -8.09
C ALA A 267 3.47 14.33 -7.01
N CYS A 268 4.27 15.32 -7.41
CA CYS A 268 4.81 16.37 -6.56
C CYS A 268 4.28 17.72 -6.99
N SER A 269 3.99 18.58 -6.00
CA SER A 269 3.33 19.88 -6.23
C SER A 269 2.06 19.74 -7.08
N ALA A 270 1.30 18.66 -6.86
CA ALA A 270 0.09 18.37 -7.61
C ALA A 270 -0.97 19.48 -7.43
N GLY A 271 -1.73 19.74 -8.49
CA GLY A 271 -2.95 20.54 -8.40
C GLY A 271 -4.00 19.82 -7.55
N SER A 272 -4.98 20.56 -7.02
CA SER A 272 -6.08 19.96 -6.25
C SER A 272 -6.86 18.96 -7.10
N GLN A 273 -7.09 17.76 -6.57
CA GLN A 273 -7.80 16.70 -7.28
C GLN A 273 -8.35 15.66 -6.30
N THR A 274 -9.31 14.86 -6.75
CA THR A 274 -9.74 13.65 -6.04
C THR A 274 -8.90 12.47 -6.52
N LEU A 275 -8.38 11.69 -5.58
CA LEU A 275 -7.71 10.41 -5.87
C LEU A 275 -8.61 9.27 -5.41
N THR A 276 -8.78 8.28 -6.28
CA THR A 276 -9.62 7.11 -6.06
C THR A 276 -8.83 5.83 -6.32
N VAL A 277 -8.93 4.86 -5.40
CA VAL A 277 -8.42 3.50 -5.56
C VAL A 277 -9.58 2.54 -5.30
N THR A 278 -9.86 1.67 -6.26
CA THR A 278 -10.92 0.66 -6.17
C THR A 278 -10.30 -0.72 -6.32
N ILE A 279 -10.61 -1.64 -5.40
CA ILE A 279 -10.19 -3.04 -5.46
C ILE A 279 -11.44 -3.93 -5.41
N MET A 280 -11.57 -4.86 -6.35
CA MET A 280 -12.71 -5.79 -6.48
C MET A 280 -12.23 -7.23 -6.63
#